data_AF-A0A0W0DBX0-F1
#
_entry.id   AF-A0A0W0DBX0-F1
#
_cell.length_a   1.000
_cell.length_b   1.000
_cell.length_c   1.000
_cell.angle_alpha   90.00
_cell.angle_beta   90.00
_cell.angle_gamma   90.00
#
_symmetry.space_group_name_H-M   'P 1'
#
loop_
_entity.id
_entity.type
_entity.pdbx_description
1 polymer ?
#
loop_
_entity_poly.entity_id
_entity_poly.type
_entity_poly.pdbx_seq_one_letter_code
_entity_poly.pdbx_strand_id
1 'polypeptide(L)'
;MAKRIGRFHGSHIVRAIAALTLVGLVWYFFNTDSSMSVSAPMAGRLRDTVEPVSNVEKSGSGVSQEDKMKAIDDATIMPLMEDKQAKVELGRASWKYFHTLLARFPDKPTKEERQKLKTFLELYAELYPCGECAYHFVKLMDKYPPQTSSRTAAALWGCHVHNIVNEYLKKPEYDCSTILEDYDCGCGDTSVKNNKVTVEKEGRQHG
;
A
#
# COMPACT_ATOMS: atom_id res chain seq x y z
N MET A 1 -27.38 -53.30 -65.27
CA MET A 1 -26.89 -53.84 -63.99
C MET A 1 -26.16 -52.75 -63.22
N ALA A 2 -26.44 -52.65 -61.91
CA ALA A 2 -25.81 -51.84 -60.85
C ALA A 2 -25.81 -50.29 -60.95
N LYS A 3 -26.81 -49.66 -60.29
CA LYS A 3 -26.85 -48.22 -59.96
C LYS A 3 -26.14 -48.02 -58.61
N ARG A 4 -24.97 -47.37 -58.59
CA ARG A 4 -24.26 -46.97 -57.36
C ARG A 4 -25.07 -45.89 -56.62
N ILE A 5 -25.51 -46.20 -55.41
CA ILE A 5 -26.21 -45.27 -54.51
C ILE A 5 -25.21 -44.23 -53.99
N GLY A 6 -25.49 -42.96 -54.24
CA GLY A 6 -24.65 -41.82 -53.88
C GLY A 6 -24.55 -41.61 -52.38
N ARG A 7 -23.39 -41.91 -51.81
CA ARG A 7 -23.02 -41.64 -50.41
C ARG A 7 -22.40 -40.24 -50.32
N PHE A 8 -23.21 -39.19 -50.46
CA PHE A 8 -22.70 -37.80 -50.51
C PHE A 8 -23.38 -36.80 -49.57
N HIS A 9 -24.42 -37.19 -48.81
CA HIS A 9 -25.14 -36.27 -47.92
C HIS A 9 -24.65 -36.25 -46.45
N GLY A 10 -23.93 -37.27 -46.00
CA GLY A 10 -23.49 -37.37 -44.59
C GLY A 10 -22.32 -36.44 -44.22
N SER A 11 -21.45 -36.10 -45.17
CA SER A 11 -20.21 -35.33 -44.89
C SER A 11 -20.50 -33.87 -44.55
N HIS A 12 -21.47 -33.25 -45.21
CA HIS A 12 -21.86 -31.86 -44.95
C HIS A 12 -22.56 -31.70 -43.61
N ILE A 13 -23.40 -32.67 -43.23
CA ILE A 13 -24.10 -32.66 -41.94
C ILE A 13 -23.10 -32.83 -40.78
N VAL A 14 -22.14 -33.75 -40.91
CA VAL A 14 -21.11 -33.96 -39.88
C VAL A 14 -20.21 -32.71 -39.73
N ARG A 15 -19.85 -32.05 -40.84
CA ARG A 15 -19.09 -30.79 -40.81
C ARG A 15 -19.88 -29.63 -40.19
N ALA A 16 -21.17 -29.53 -40.47
CA ALA A 16 -22.04 -28.52 -39.89
C ALA A 16 -22.20 -28.71 -38.37
N ILE A 17 -22.39 -29.95 -37.92
CA ILE A 17 -22.49 -30.26 -36.48
C ILE A 17 -21.17 -29.94 -35.77
N ALA A 18 -20.02 -30.32 -36.33
CA ALA A 18 -18.72 -30.02 -35.75
C ALA A 18 -18.41 -28.50 -35.68
N ALA A 19 -18.87 -27.73 -36.66
CA ALA A 19 -18.73 -26.28 -36.64
C ALA A 19 -19.63 -25.64 -35.56
N LEU A 20 -20.88 -26.11 -35.42
CA LEU A 20 -21.80 -25.61 -34.39
C LEU A 20 -21.34 -25.97 -32.98
N THR A 21 -20.76 -27.15 -32.76
CA THR A 21 -20.20 -27.52 -31.45
C THR A 21 -18.96 -26.70 -31.12
N LEU A 22 -18.06 -26.44 -32.07
CA LEU A 22 -16.92 -25.56 -31.87
C LEU A 22 -17.34 -24.12 -31.56
N VAL A 23 -18.31 -23.57 -32.31
CA VAL A 23 -18.84 -22.23 -32.03
C VAL A 23 -19.53 -22.17 -30.67
N GLY A 24 -20.28 -23.21 -30.28
CA GLY A 24 -20.90 -23.31 -28.96
C GLY A 24 -19.89 -23.43 -27.81
N LEU A 25 -18.80 -24.20 -28.00
CA LEU A 25 -17.72 -24.31 -27.03
C LEU A 25 -16.95 -22.99 -26.90
N VAL A 26 -16.61 -22.35 -28.03
CA VAL A 26 -15.99 -21.02 -28.06
C VAL A 26 -16.90 -20.02 -27.36
N TRP A 27 -18.18 -19.93 -27.72
CA TRP A 27 -19.14 -19.05 -27.04
C TRP A 27 -19.26 -19.37 -25.56
N TYR A 28 -19.25 -20.64 -25.16
CA TYR A 28 -19.23 -21.05 -23.75
C TYR A 28 -17.96 -20.51 -23.08
N PHE A 29 -16.75 -20.85 -23.55
CA PHE A 29 -15.49 -20.38 -22.97
C PHE A 29 -15.37 -18.84 -22.94
N PHE A 30 -15.83 -18.13 -23.96
CA PHE A 30 -15.79 -16.67 -23.98
C PHE A 30 -16.90 -15.99 -23.15
N ASN A 31 -18.02 -16.68 -22.86
CA ASN A 31 -19.09 -16.14 -21.99
C ASN A 31 -19.01 -16.63 -20.53
N THR A 32 -18.37 -17.77 -20.25
CA THR A 32 -18.08 -18.20 -18.88
C THR A 32 -16.84 -17.55 -18.29
N ASP A 33 -16.01 -16.89 -19.11
CA ASP A 33 -14.84 -16.12 -18.63
C ASP A 33 -15.17 -14.64 -18.39
N SER A 34 -16.29 -14.38 -17.71
CA SER A 34 -16.66 -13.04 -17.21
C SER A 34 -16.57 -12.94 -15.69
N SER A 35 -15.75 -13.78 -15.04
CA SER A 35 -15.29 -13.56 -13.65
C SER A 35 -13.82 -13.16 -13.60
N MET A 36 -13.39 -12.28 -14.49
CA MET A 36 -12.28 -11.34 -14.21
C MET A 36 -12.71 -9.91 -14.54
N SER A 37 -13.91 -9.52 -14.08
CA SER A 37 -14.06 -8.12 -13.69
C SER A 37 -13.25 -7.95 -12.41
N VAL A 38 -12.10 -7.27 -12.52
CA VAL A 38 -11.50 -6.58 -11.38
C VAL A 38 -12.52 -5.52 -10.98
N SER A 39 -13.52 -5.96 -10.21
CA SER A 39 -14.31 -5.10 -9.38
C SER A 39 -13.32 -4.29 -8.56
N ALA A 40 -13.44 -2.97 -8.62
CA ALA A 40 -12.63 -2.06 -7.82
C ALA A 40 -12.44 -2.63 -6.40
N PRO A 41 -11.23 -2.58 -5.82
CA PRO A 41 -11.05 -3.13 -4.49
C PRO A 41 -12.00 -2.41 -3.55
N MET A 42 -12.70 -3.21 -2.74
CA MET A 42 -13.54 -2.76 -1.66
C MET A 42 -12.82 -1.72 -0.82
N ALA A 43 -13.12 -0.44 -1.05
CA ALA A 43 -12.95 0.58 -0.04
C ALA A 43 -14.04 0.32 1.02
N GLY A 44 -13.75 -0.58 1.95
CA GLY A 44 -14.61 -0.87 3.09
C GLY A 44 -14.87 -2.36 3.30
N ARG A 45 -13.87 -3.11 3.79
CA ARG A 45 -14.13 -4.27 4.64
C ARG A 45 -12.96 -4.84 5.47
N LEU A 46 -11.92 -4.05 5.74
CA LEU A 46 -10.85 -4.45 6.67
C LEU A 46 -11.01 -3.79 8.07
N ARG A 47 -12.21 -3.31 8.41
CA ARG A 47 -12.50 -2.70 9.72
C ARG A 47 -13.36 -3.56 10.63
N ASP A 48 -13.88 -4.70 10.16
CA ASP A 48 -14.92 -5.45 10.88
C ASP A 48 -14.39 -6.63 11.72
N THR A 49 -13.14 -7.06 11.54
CA THR A 49 -12.56 -8.20 12.30
C THR A 49 -11.55 -7.78 13.36
N VAL A 50 -11.22 -6.50 13.43
CA VAL A 50 -10.33 -5.94 14.45
C VAL A 50 -11.18 -4.99 15.28
N GLU A 51 -11.40 -5.34 16.56
CA GLU A 51 -11.94 -4.41 17.55
C GLU A 51 -11.25 -3.05 17.39
N PRO A 52 -11.98 -1.93 17.32
CA PRO A 52 -11.37 -0.66 16.98
C PRO A 52 -10.26 -0.35 17.98
N VAL A 53 -9.08 -0.09 17.43
CA VAL A 53 -7.80 0.23 18.10
C VAL A 53 -7.95 1.25 19.25
N SER A 54 -9.02 2.06 19.21
CA SER A 54 -9.47 2.97 20.27
C SER A 54 -9.85 2.32 21.60
N ASN A 55 -10.24 1.03 21.62
CA ASN A 55 -10.71 0.35 22.83
C ASN A 55 -9.56 -0.09 23.76
N VAL A 56 -8.33 -0.25 23.23
CA VAL A 56 -7.15 -0.67 24.02
C VAL A 56 -6.73 0.40 25.05
N GLU A 57 -6.92 1.69 24.75
CA GLU A 57 -6.58 2.79 25.68
C GLU A 57 -7.63 3.04 26.76
N LYS A 58 -8.86 2.52 26.58
CA LYS A 58 -9.96 2.74 27.53
C LYS A 58 -9.89 1.84 28.76
N SER A 59 -8.92 0.94 28.81
CA SER A 59 -8.62 0.12 29.98
C SER A 59 -7.71 0.89 30.95
N GLY A 60 -8.25 1.18 32.14
CA GLY A 60 -7.76 2.20 33.07
C GLY A 60 -6.37 1.98 33.68
N SER A 61 -6.01 2.91 34.57
CA SER A 61 -4.82 2.91 35.43
C SER A 61 -4.70 1.60 36.24
N GLY A 62 -4.04 0.59 35.68
CA GLY A 62 -3.86 -0.73 36.30
C GLY A 62 -3.44 -1.86 35.35
N VAL A 63 -3.52 -1.66 34.03
CA VAL A 63 -3.12 -2.67 33.04
C VAL A 63 -1.59 -2.80 32.97
N SER A 64 -1.08 -4.03 33.05
CA SER A 64 0.36 -4.32 32.91
C SER A 64 0.86 -3.95 31.51
N GLN A 65 2.17 -3.70 31.37
CA GLN A 65 2.76 -3.45 30.05
C GLN A 65 2.62 -4.68 29.13
N GLU A 66 2.66 -5.88 29.70
CA GLU A 66 2.46 -7.11 28.95
C GLU A 66 1.05 -7.21 28.37
N ASP A 67 0.02 -6.89 29.17
CA ASP A 67 -1.37 -6.94 28.71
C ASP A 67 -1.65 -5.92 27.59
N LYS A 68 -1.06 -4.72 27.68
CA LYS A 68 -1.16 -3.71 26.61
C LYS A 68 -0.51 -4.19 25.32
N MET A 69 0.69 -4.76 25.44
CA MET A 69 1.46 -5.22 24.30
C MET A 69 0.77 -6.41 23.62
N LYS A 70 0.16 -7.31 24.40
CA LYS A 70 -0.67 -8.39 23.89
C LYS A 70 -1.91 -7.86 23.16
N ALA A 71 -2.59 -6.87 23.74
CA ALA A 71 -3.76 -6.27 23.10
C ALA A 71 -3.41 -5.56 21.78
N ILE A 72 -2.20 -5.00 21.68
CA ILE A 72 -1.67 -4.44 20.43
C ILE A 72 -1.44 -5.56 19.41
N ASP A 73 -0.75 -6.64 19.79
CA ASP A 73 -0.46 -7.79 18.92
C ASP A 73 -1.76 -8.40 18.36
N ASP A 74 -2.77 -8.58 19.21
CA ASP A 74 -4.10 -9.09 18.81
C ASP A 74 -4.84 -8.11 17.87
N ALA A 75 -4.51 -6.81 17.90
CA ALA A 75 -5.18 -5.76 17.14
C ALA A 75 -4.44 -5.35 15.84
N THR A 76 -3.29 -5.94 15.54
CA THR A 76 -2.50 -5.61 14.34
C THR A 76 -2.30 -6.79 13.41
N ILE A 77 -2.16 -6.52 12.12
CA ILE A 77 -1.90 -7.56 11.11
C ILE A 77 -0.49 -8.13 11.30
N MET A 78 0.47 -7.25 11.61
CA MET A 78 1.86 -7.62 11.80
C MET A 78 2.14 -7.91 13.27
N PRO A 79 2.97 -8.93 13.59
CA PRO A 79 3.32 -9.24 14.96
C PRO A 79 4.24 -8.17 15.54
N LEU A 80 4.36 -8.17 16.86
CA LEU A 80 5.33 -7.35 17.58
C LEU A 80 6.77 -7.60 17.13
N MET A 81 7.60 -6.55 17.18
CA MET A 81 9.00 -6.66 16.78
C MET A 81 9.94 -6.52 18.00
N GLU A 82 10.42 -7.65 18.51
CA GLU A 82 11.26 -7.68 19.72
C GLU A 82 12.70 -7.17 19.49
N ASP A 83 13.29 -7.49 18.33
CA ASP A 83 14.66 -7.09 18.01
C ASP A 83 14.74 -5.57 17.76
N LYS A 84 15.37 -4.88 18.73
CA LYS A 84 15.54 -3.43 18.71
C LYS A 84 16.46 -2.94 17.58
N GLN A 85 17.50 -3.70 17.24
CA GLN A 85 18.43 -3.30 16.19
C GLN A 85 17.77 -3.45 14.83
N ALA A 86 17.14 -4.60 14.58
CA ALA A 86 16.42 -4.83 13.34
C ALA A 86 15.29 -3.81 13.16
N LYS A 87 14.59 -3.42 14.23
CA LYS A 87 13.55 -2.38 14.21
C LYS A 87 14.07 -1.02 13.76
N VAL A 88 15.23 -0.64 14.28
CA VAL A 88 15.90 0.61 13.93
C VAL A 88 16.38 0.61 12.47
N GLU A 89 16.93 -0.52 12.00
CA GLU A 89 17.35 -0.68 10.61
C GLU A 89 16.17 -0.65 9.64
N LEU A 90 15.08 -1.36 9.99
CA LEU A 90 13.82 -1.34 9.25
C LEU A 90 13.24 0.07 9.19
N GLY A 91 13.19 0.79 10.32
CA GLY A 91 12.71 2.18 10.40
C GLY A 91 13.44 3.09 9.42
N ARG A 92 14.77 3.07 9.42
CA ARG A 92 15.58 3.86 8.48
C ARG A 92 15.30 3.53 7.02
N ALA A 93 15.25 2.25 6.67
CA ALA A 93 14.96 1.83 5.30
C ALA A 93 13.56 2.27 4.86
N SER A 94 12.61 2.16 5.77
CA SER A 94 11.20 2.49 5.58
C SER A 94 10.99 3.98 5.38
N TRP A 95 11.52 4.82 6.27
CA TRP A 95 11.47 6.28 6.12
C TRP A 95 12.19 6.75 4.86
N LYS A 96 13.32 6.12 4.51
CA LYS A 96 14.02 6.44 3.28
C LYS A 96 13.13 6.23 2.06
N TYR A 97 12.48 5.06 1.94
CA TYR A 97 11.56 4.80 0.84
C TYR A 97 10.36 5.76 0.88
N PHE A 98 9.75 5.91 2.04
CA PHE A 98 8.57 6.73 2.27
C PHE A 98 8.78 8.18 1.82
N HIS A 99 9.80 8.87 2.33
CA HIS A 99 10.09 10.25 1.96
C HIS A 99 10.50 10.39 0.50
N THR A 100 11.23 9.42 -0.05
CA THR A 100 11.59 9.42 -1.48
C THR A 100 10.36 9.29 -2.37
N LEU A 101 9.39 8.45 -2.01
CA LEU A 101 8.11 8.32 -2.71
C LEU A 101 7.35 9.65 -2.70
N LEU A 102 7.21 10.27 -1.52
CA LEU A 102 6.47 11.52 -1.37
C LEU A 102 7.13 12.69 -2.09
N ALA A 103 8.47 12.80 -2.01
CA ALA A 103 9.25 13.80 -2.75
C ALA A 103 9.18 13.61 -4.28
N ARG A 104 8.79 12.42 -4.76
CA ARG A 104 8.62 12.11 -6.18
C ARG A 104 7.19 12.13 -6.68
N PHE A 105 6.23 12.35 -5.80
CA PHE A 105 4.84 12.51 -6.20
C PHE A 105 4.66 13.70 -7.18
N PRO A 106 3.65 13.72 -8.06
CA PRO A 106 3.47 14.82 -9.00
C PRO A 106 3.13 16.15 -8.30
N ASP A 107 3.58 17.28 -8.86
CA ASP A 107 3.18 18.61 -8.39
C ASP A 107 1.69 18.89 -8.61
N LYS A 108 1.12 18.32 -9.68
CA LYS A 108 -0.30 18.47 -10.07
C LYS A 108 -0.93 17.10 -10.30
N PRO A 109 -1.17 16.30 -9.24
CA PRO A 109 -1.69 14.95 -9.36
C PRO A 109 -3.16 14.95 -9.78
N THR A 110 -3.53 14.00 -10.63
CA THR A 110 -4.91 13.66 -10.96
C THR A 110 -5.64 13.10 -9.74
N LYS A 111 -6.99 13.14 -9.74
CA LYS A 111 -7.80 12.57 -8.66
C LYS A 111 -7.46 11.10 -8.38
N GLU A 112 -7.16 10.33 -9.43
CA GLU A 112 -6.79 8.92 -9.32
C GLU A 112 -5.42 8.74 -8.66
N GLU A 113 -4.39 9.51 -9.04
CA GLU A 113 -3.07 9.46 -8.40
C GLU A 113 -3.14 9.84 -6.92
N ARG A 114 -3.97 10.84 -6.58
CA ARG A 114 -4.23 11.23 -5.19
C ARG A 114 -4.85 10.10 -4.37
N GLN A 115 -5.81 9.38 -4.97
CA GLN A 115 -6.44 8.24 -4.33
C GLN A 115 -5.47 7.06 -4.17
N LYS A 116 -4.64 6.79 -5.19
CA LYS A 116 -3.58 5.76 -5.13
C LYS A 116 -2.59 6.05 -4.00
N LEU A 117 -2.12 7.29 -3.88
CA LEU A 117 -1.20 7.67 -2.80
C LEU A 117 -1.88 7.51 -1.43
N LYS A 118 -3.12 7.96 -1.29
CA LYS A 118 -3.88 7.82 -0.04
C LYS A 118 -3.99 6.34 0.38
N THR A 119 -4.44 5.48 -0.53
CA THR A 119 -4.59 4.04 -0.28
C THR A 119 -3.25 3.37 -0.02
N PHE A 120 -2.20 3.75 -0.75
CA PHE A 120 -0.85 3.26 -0.47
C PHE A 120 -0.44 3.58 0.97
N LEU A 121 -0.66 4.80 1.45
CA LEU A 121 -0.27 5.22 2.81
C LEU A 121 -1.08 4.50 3.89
N GLU A 122 -2.38 4.28 3.66
CA GLU A 122 -3.24 3.51 4.57
C GLU A 122 -2.72 2.07 4.71
N LEU A 123 -2.46 1.41 3.56
CA LEU A 123 -1.90 0.06 3.54
C LEU A 123 -0.49 0.00 4.10
N TYR A 124 0.34 1.02 3.85
CA TYR A 124 1.70 1.11 4.38
C TYR A 124 1.70 1.12 5.91
N ALA A 125 0.73 1.80 6.54
CA ALA A 125 0.60 1.81 7.99
C ALA A 125 0.06 0.49 8.55
N GLU A 126 -0.96 -0.08 7.93
CA GLU A 126 -1.55 -1.36 8.38
C GLU A 126 -0.59 -2.54 8.23
N LEU A 127 0.27 -2.52 7.20
CA LEU A 127 1.19 -3.59 6.84
C LEU A 127 2.64 -3.30 7.25
N TYR A 128 2.89 -2.31 8.11
CA TYR A 128 4.23 -2.04 8.57
C TYR A 128 4.76 -3.19 9.46
N PRO A 129 5.91 -3.83 9.16
CA PRO A 129 6.35 -5.08 9.79
C PRO A 129 6.96 -4.89 11.20
N CYS A 130 6.21 -4.19 12.05
CA CYS A 130 6.39 -4.00 13.48
C CYS A 130 5.00 -3.66 14.04
N GLY A 131 4.33 -4.62 14.69
CA GLY A 131 2.94 -4.50 15.13
C GLY A 131 2.69 -3.26 15.99
N GLU A 132 3.51 -3.02 17.01
CA GLU A 132 3.38 -1.83 17.84
C GLU A 132 3.69 -0.52 17.10
N CYS A 133 4.53 -0.55 16.05
CA CYS A 133 4.77 0.61 15.21
C CYS A 133 3.55 0.87 14.30
N ALA A 134 3.02 -0.17 13.65
CA ALA A 134 1.83 -0.12 12.81
C ALA A 134 0.61 0.41 13.57
N TYR A 135 0.38 -0.12 14.78
CA TYR A 135 -0.66 0.32 15.70
C TYR A 135 -0.63 1.84 15.93
N HIS A 136 0.54 2.37 16.30
CA HIS A 136 0.69 3.80 16.55
C HIS A 136 0.58 4.61 15.26
N PHE A 137 1.09 4.10 14.14
CA PHE A 137 1.07 4.85 12.88
C PHE A 137 -0.33 4.94 12.27
N VAL A 138 -1.15 3.88 12.36
CA VAL A 138 -2.57 3.92 11.98
C VAL A 138 -3.32 4.98 12.80
N LYS A 139 -3.12 5.03 14.12
CA LYS A 139 -3.70 6.08 14.97
C LYS A 139 -3.21 7.48 14.60
N LEU A 140 -1.93 7.61 14.28
CA LEU A 140 -1.34 8.87 13.87
C LEU A 140 -2.00 9.37 12.58
N MET A 141 -2.24 8.48 11.62
CA MET A 141 -2.92 8.79 10.37
C MET A 141 -4.39 9.18 10.55
N ASP A 142 -5.10 8.55 11.48
CA ASP A 142 -6.48 8.93 11.83
C ASP A 142 -6.55 10.39 12.34
N LYS A 143 -5.53 10.80 13.11
CA LYS A 143 -5.44 12.17 13.65
C LYS A 143 -4.91 13.18 12.62
N TYR A 144 -3.96 12.77 11.77
CA TYR A 144 -3.29 13.60 10.78
C TYR A 144 -3.39 12.95 9.39
N PRO A 145 -4.54 13.10 8.71
CA PRO A 145 -4.79 12.41 7.45
C PRO A 145 -3.82 12.83 6.34
N PRO A 146 -3.44 11.91 5.42
CA PRO A 146 -2.54 12.19 4.32
C PRO A 146 -2.93 13.38 3.45
N GLN A 147 -1.95 14.27 3.21
CA GLN A 147 -2.11 15.39 2.29
C GLN A 147 -1.60 15.01 0.90
N THR A 148 -2.52 14.70 -0.01
CA THR A 148 -2.17 14.21 -1.36
C THR A 148 -2.38 15.26 -2.45
N SER A 149 -2.54 16.54 -2.14
CA SER A 149 -2.88 17.56 -3.14
C SER A 149 -1.74 17.91 -4.11
N SER A 150 -0.48 17.70 -3.72
CA SER A 150 0.71 17.95 -4.52
C SER A 150 1.92 17.26 -3.90
N ARG A 151 3.05 17.20 -4.64
CA ARG A 151 4.37 16.78 -4.13
C ARG A 151 4.72 17.45 -2.81
N THR A 152 4.70 18.79 -2.76
CA THR A 152 5.07 19.56 -1.57
C THR A 152 4.15 19.26 -0.40
N ALA A 153 2.83 19.17 -0.63
CA ALA A 153 1.88 18.84 0.43
C ALA A 153 2.13 17.45 1.01
N ALA A 154 2.40 16.47 0.14
CA ALA A 154 2.70 15.09 0.52
C ALA A 154 4.01 14.99 1.32
N ALA A 155 5.09 15.59 0.81
CA ALA A 155 6.40 15.56 1.46
C ALA A 155 6.40 16.28 2.82
N LEU A 156 5.78 17.46 2.92
CA LEU A 156 5.69 18.19 4.18
C LEU A 156 4.81 17.46 5.21
N TRP A 157 3.70 16.84 4.78
CA TRP A 157 2.90 15.98 5.66
C TRP A 157 3.73 14.79 6.16
N GLY A 158 4.46 14.12 5.27
CA GLY A 158 5.36 13.02 5.62
C GLY A 158 6.40 13.43 6.67
N CYS A 159 7.03 14.59 6.48
CA CYS A 159 7.97 15.15 7.46
C CYS A 159 7.31 15.44 8.81
N HIS A 160 6.12 16.05 8.79
CA HIS A 160 5.37 16.35 10.02
C HIS A 160 5.07 15.10 10.84
N VAL A 161 4.55 14.04 10.20
CA VAL A 161 4.25 12.78 10.93
C VAL A 161 5.52 12.08 11.41
N HIS A 162 6.62 12.15 10.65
CA HIS A 162 7.92 11.64 11.09
C HIS A 162 8.42 12.41 12.33
N ASN A 163 8.23 13.72 12.39
CA ASN A 163 8.59 14.51 13.56
C ASN A 163 7.75 14.19 14.81
N ILE A 164 6.49 13.80 14.65
CA ILE A 164 5.69 13.31 15.78
C ILE A 164 6.25 11.98 16.31
N VAL A 165 6.70 11.09 15.42
CA VAL A 165 7.40 9.86 15.82
C VAL A 165 8.74 10.19 16.49
N ASN A 166 9.49 11.16 15.97
CA ASN A 166 10.72 11.64 16.60
C ASN A 166 10.46 12.16 18.01
N GLU A 167 9.42 12.98 18.21
CA GLU A 167 9.04 13.49 19.54
C GLU A 167 8.71 12.33 20.49
N TYR A 168 7.89 11.36 20.05
CA TYR A 168 7.55 10.18 20.84
C TYR A 168 8.79 9.37 21.25
N LEU A 169 9.74 9.23 20.31
CA LEU A 169 11.03 8.54 20.52
C LEU A 169 12.10 9.44 21.16
N LYS A 170 11.76 10.68 21.56
CA LYS A 170 12.66 11.67 22.17
C LYS A 170 13.89 12.00 21.31
N LYS A 171 13.69 12.12 20.01
CA LYS A 171 14.71 12.49 19.03
C LYS A 171 14.60 13.96 18.65
N PRO A 172 15.69 14.57 18.14
CA PRO A 172 15.64 15.94 17.62
C PRO A 172 14.64 16.08 16.48
N GLU A 173 13.99 17.23 16.43
CA GLU A 173 13.10 17.60 15.32
C GLU A 173 13.89 17.77 14.01
N TYR A 174 13.31 17.30 12.91
CA TYR A 174 13.80 17.56 11.56
C TYR A 174 13.35 18.92 11.04
N ASP A 175 14.24 19.64 10.38
CA ASP A 175 13.84 20.83 9.61
C ASP A 175 13.19 20.41 8.28
N CYS A 176 11.87 20.46 8.23
CA CYS A 176 11.10 20.11 7.03
C CYS A 176 11.31 21.06 5.85
N SER A 177 11.99 22.22 6.02
CA SER A 177 12.16 23.20 4.95
C SER A 177 13.00 22.68 3.77
N THR A 178 13.86 21.67 4.00
CA THR A 178 14.72 21.06 2.98
C THR A 178 14.29 19.65 2.57
N ILE A 179 13.06 19.23 2.90
CA ILE A 179 12.61 17.84 2.72
C ILE A 179 12.65 17.36 1.26
N LEU A 180 12.38 18.25 0.30
CA LEU A 180 12.35 17.90 -1.11
C LEU A 180 13.78 17.72 -1.67
N GLU A 181 14.72 18.53 -1.20
CA GLU A 181 16.14 18.45 -1.57
C GLU A 181 16.81 17.22 -0.94
N ASP A 182 16.49 16.93 0.32
CA ASP A 182 17.15 15.87 1.08
C ASP A 182 16.80 14.46 0.60
N TYR A 183 15.60 14.32 0.00
CA TYR A 183 15.10 13.07 -0.57
C TYR A 183 14.96 13.11 -2.10
N ASP A 184 15.69 14.00 -2.78
CA ASP A 184 15.86 13.93 -4.23
C ASP A 184 16.36 12.54 -4.63
N CYS A 185 15.62 11.79 -5.44
CA CYS A 185 16.00 10.44 -5.83
C CYS A 185 17.15 10.40 -6.85
N GLY A 186 17.62 11.53 -7.34
CA GLY A 186 18.63 11.60 -8.40
C GLY A 186 18.12 11.07 -9.74
N CYS A 187 16.79 11.00 -9.91
CA CYS A 187 16.16 10.44 -11.10
C CYS A 187 16.17 11.40 -12.31
N GLY A 188 16.80 12.57 -12.16
CA GLY A 188 17.04 13.51 -13.25
C GLY A 188 15.82 14.36 -13.61
N ASP A 189 15.81 15.59 -13.12
CA ASP A 189 14.93 16.66 -13.59
C ASP A 189 15.87 17.84 -13.92
N THR A 190 15.92 18.27 -15.19
CA THR A 190 16.84 19.33 -15.67
C THR A 190 16.59 20.67 -14.96
N SER A 191 17.20 20.92 -13.81
CA SER A 191 17.55 22.26 -13.26
C SER A 191 17.95 22.30 -11.78
N VAL A 192 17.83 21.20 -11.02
CA VAL A 192 18.26 21.22 -9.60
C VAL A 192 19.67 20.63 -9.50
N LYS A 193 20.60 21.40 -8.94
CA LYS A 193 21.97 20.95 -8.67
C LYS A 193 21.90 19.69 -7.83
N ASN A 194 22.46 18.59 -8.35
CA ASN A 194 22.55 17.27 -7.72
C ASN A 194 23.06 17.37 -6.27
N ASN A 195 22.15 17.53 -5.30
CA ASN A 195 22.43 17.21 -3.93
C ASN A 195 22.01 15.77 -3.76
N LYS A 196 23.03 14.90 -3.91
CA LYS A 196 23.04 13.50 -3.53
C LYS A 196 22.14 13.33 -2.31
N VAL A 197 21.12 12.45 -2.41
CA VAL A 197 20.36 11.94 -1.26
C VAL A 197 21.27 11.93 -0.04
N THR A 198 21.04 12.83 0.92
CA THR A 198 21.84 12.81 2.14
C THR A 198 21.30 11.71 3.02
N VAL A 199 21.69 10.47 2.71
CA VAL A 199 21.53 9.30 3.61
C VAL A 199 22.05 9.64 5.01
N GLU A 200 23.01 10.57 5.08
CA GLU A 200 23.54 11.15 6.32
C GLU A 200 22.51 11.90 7.18
N LYS A 201 21.50 12.57 6.60
CA LYS A 201 20.46 13.29 7.37
C LYS A 201 19.46 12.31 7.98
N GLU A 202 18.95 11.36 7.20
CA GLU A 202 18.10 10.26 7.69
C GLU A 202 18.86 9.40 8.73
N GLY A 203 20.15 9.14 8.50
CA GLY A 203 20.99 8.39 9.45
C GLY A 203 21.02 9.00 10.86
N ARG A 204 20.94 10.34 10.96
CA ARG A 204 20.88 11.08 12.23
C ARG A 204 19.52 11.00 12.92
N GLN A 205 18.44 10.72 12.19
CA GLN A 205 17.11 10.54 12.77
C GLN A 205 16.93 9.13 13.36
N HIS A 206 17.85 8.22 13.10
CA HIS A 206 17.95 6.89 13.72
C HIS A 206 16.73 5.97 13.56
N GLY A 207 15.79 6.26 12.64
CA GLY A 207 14.60 5.44 12.39
C GLY A 207 13.52 5.53 13.47
#